data_AF-A0A9W9M2T9-F1
#
_entry.id   AF-A0A9W9M2T9-F1
#
_cell.length_a   1.000
_cell.length_b   1.000
_cell.length_c   1.000
_cell.angle_alpha   90.00
_cell.angle_beta   90.00
_cell.angle_gamma   90.00
#
_symmetry.space_group_name_H-M   'P 1'
#
loop_
_entity.id
_entity.type
_entity.pdbx_description
1 polymer ?
#
loop_
_entity_poly.entity_id
_entity_poly.type
_entity_poly.pdbx_seq_one_letter_code
_entity_poly.pdbx_strand_id
1 'polypeptide(L)'
;MHLLLALGGIHMIKQKVDASGTVDIVEDTDMIDLEIIIEHHQKGLEGFREEVSRICPSNAELVFTGSMLLVGFAFAFLSVHDLNPLTRAAEEISSPMANPSLTNDTLHINWLYLIRGVTSVIGDQWHVLKTSRLRQILVSRHSDEYWENSSYDTSASRLSRCSPRLLKFAQGARQAVVAIKASLNVFEPTRDDISSCSGTPTSQPSPSTTSDRVIDTHFETIRKLDYVYHRILSVMHCATSETSTDKEIQLDFEEAAILSWPGSLPSAFLASLERSDRNYLHGHSLVILAHFYLVNTLVDAWYMNGSFESEIRKVSALIDSLNDTQLSAFMLWPNEVMSLPLACTF
;
A
#
# COMPACT_ATOMS: atom_id res chain seq x y z
N MET A 1 -10.26 10.10 -22.14
CA MET A 1 -9.05 10.24 -22.98
C MET A 1 -7.91 10.94 -22.23
N HIS A 2 -8.12 12.12 -21.63
CA HIS A 2 -7.06 12.86 -20.92
C HIS A 2 -6.32 12.06 -19.83
N LEU A 3 -7.02 11.33 -18.95
CA LEU A 3 -6.38 10.48 -17.94
C LEU A 3 -5.51 9.36 -18.55
N LEU A 4 -5.93 8.80 -19.68
CA LEU A 4 -5.17 7.77 -20.39
C LEU A 4 -3.90 8.36 -21.04
N LEU A 5 -4.01 9.57 -21.61
CA LEU A 5 -2.86 10.30 -22.16
C LEU A 5 -1.84 10.63 -21.07
N ALA A 6 -2.31 11.09 -19.91
CA ALA A 6 -1.46 11.38 -18.77
C ALA A 6 -0.71 10.12 -18.28
N LEU A 7 -1.42 8.99 -18.11
CA LEU A 7 -0.80 7.73 -17.74
C LEU A 7 0.18 7.21 -18.79
N GLY A 8 -0.16 7.34 -20.09
CA GLY A 8 0.72 6.99 -21.19
C GLY A 8 1.99 7.83 -21.24
N GLY A 9 1.91 9.13 -20.94
CA GLY A 9 3.08 9.99 -20.86
C GLY A 9 3.99 9.62 -19.69
N ILE A 10 3.44 9.31 -18.50
CA ILE A 10 4.24 8.80 -17.37
C ILE A 10 4.94 7.49 -17.73
N HIS A 11 4.26 6.60 -18.47
CA HIS A 11 4.88 5.37 -18.96
C HIS A 11 6.09 5.66 -19.87
N MET A 12 5.96 6.63 -20.78
CA MET A 12 7.06 7.04 -21.66
C MET A 12 8.25 7.62 -20.89
N ILE A 13 8.00 8.47 -19.88
CA ILE A 13 9.06 8.99 -19.00
C ILE A 13 9.78 7.84 -18.31
N LYS A 14 9.02 6.91 -17.70
CA LYS A 14 9.61 5.78 -16.98
C LYS A 14 10.45 4.89 -17.91
N GLN A 15 9.94 4.60 -19.10
CA GLN A 15 10.68 3.81 -20.10
C GLN A 15 11.98 4.51 -20.54
N LYS A 16 11.97 5.84 -20.65
CA LYS A 16 13.16 6.63 -20.99
C LYS A 16 14.20 6.54 -19.86
N VAL A 17 13.78 6.71 -18.61
CA VAL A 17 14.64 6.58 -17.42
C VAL A 17 15.25 5.18 -17.33
N ASP A 18 14.46 4.13 -17.53
CA ASP A 18 14.93 2.74 -17.50
C ASP A 18 15.91 2.45 -18.65
N ALA A 19 15.73 3.08 -19.82
CA ALA A 19 16.61 2.93 -20.99
C ALA A 19 17.90 3.75 -20.90
N SER A 20 17.89 4.89 -20.20
CA SER A 20 19.03 5.82 -20.11
C SER A 20 19.96 5.53 -18.94
N GLY A 21 20.11 4.27 -18.53
CA GLY A 21 20.85 3.82 -17.34
C GLY A 21 22.34 4.22 -17.22
N THR A 22 22.84 5.18 -17.99
CA THR A 22 24.16 5.80 -17.82
C THR A 22 24.19 7.15 -18.55
N VAL A 23 24.66 8.20 -17.85
CA VAL A 23 25.09 9.53 -18.33
C VAL A 23 24.04 10.65 -18.30
N ASP A 24 24.29 11.60 -17.39
CA ASP A 24 23.74 12.95 -17.31
C ASP A 24 23.65 13.64 -18.67
N ILE A 25 22.47 14.19 -18.98
CA ILE A 25 22.13 15.39 -19.77
C ILE A 25 20.64 15.21 -20.16
N VAL A 26 19.72 15.31 -19.19
CA VAL A 26 18.28 15.29 -19.48
C VAL A 26 17.53 16.14 -18.44
N GLU A 27 17.62 17.47 -18.53
CA GLU A 27 16.88 18.35 -17.59
C GLU A 27 15.82 19.21 -18.26
N ASP A 28 16.04 19.66 -19.50
CA ASP A 28 15.13 20.66 -20.10
C ASP A 28 13.94 20.04 -20.86
N THR A 29 14.14 18.88 -21.50
CA THR A 29 13.06 18.20 -22.26
C THR A 29 12.11 17.44 -21.34
N ASP A 30 12.60 16.83 -20.27
CA ASP A 30 11.79 16.03 -19.35
C ASP A 30 10.84 16.90 -18.52
N MET A 31 11.24 18.14 -18.22
CA MET A 31 10.38 19.11 -17.52
C MET A 31 9.18 19.54 -18.37
N ILE A 32 9.40 19.76 -19.67
CA ILE A 32 8.34 20.10 -20.64
C ILE A 32 7.39 18.89 -20.83
N ASP A 33 7.94 17.67 -20.88
CA ASP A 33 7.14 16.45 -20.99
C ASP A 33 6.26 16.22 -19.75
N LEU A 34 6.78 16.50 -18.54
CA LEU A 34 6.02 16.40 -17.30
C LEU A 34 4.90 17.44 -17.21
N GLU A 35 5.14 18.69 -17.61
CA GLU A 35 4.13 19.75 -17.59
C GLU A 35 2.91 19.37 -18.45
N ILE A 36 3.15 18.86 -19.66
CA ILE A 36 2.09 18.38 -20.57
C ILE A 36 1.31 17.22 -19.95
N ILE A 37 2.01 16.27 -19.31
CA ILE A 37 1.38 15.14 -18.61
C ILE A 37 0.48 15.62 -17.48
N ILE A 38 0.94 16.56 -16.67
CA ILE A 38 0.17 17.14 -15.56
C ILE A 38 -1.03 17.91 -16.11
N GLU A 39 -0.90 18.66 -17.21
CA GLU A 39 -2.01 19.33 -17.86
C GLU A 39 -3.10 18.33 -18.30
N HIS A 40 -2.69 17.23 -18.96
CA HIS A 40 -3.61 16.16 -19.31
C HIS A 40 -4.23 15.50 -18.08
N HIS A 41 -3.47 15.30 -17.00
CA HIS A 41 -4.00 14.76 -15.76
C HIS A 41 -5.08 15.68 -15.15
N GLN A 42 -4.80 16.99 -15.08
CA GLN A 42 -5.72 18.00 -14.53
C GLN A 42 -7.02 18.08 -15.33
N LYS A 43 -6.94 18.17 -16.67
CA LYS A 43 -8.13 18.15 -17.55
C LYS A 43 -8.93 16.85 -17.40
N GLY A 44 -8.23 15.73 -17.28
CA GLY A 44 -8.87 14.43 -17.04
C GLY A 44 -9.59 14.37 -15.69
N LEU A 45 -8.98 14.93 -14.66
CA LEU A 45 -9.54 14.99 -13.31
C LEU A 45 -10.75 15.91 -13.22
N GLU A 46 -10.74 17.04 -13.92
CA GLU A 46 -11.89 17.94 -14.03
C GLU A 46 -13.10 17.22 -14.63
N GLY A 47 -12.95 16.62 -15.82
CA GLY A 47 -14.04 15.87 -16.45
C GLY A 47 -14.49 14.66 -15.61
N PHE A 48 -13.56 13.99 -14.92
CA PHE A 48 -13.91 12.91 -14.00
C PHE A 48 -14.75 13.39 -12.82
N ARG A 49 -14.43 14.54 -12.22
CA ARG A 49 -15.20 15.11 -11.10
C ARG A 49 -16.63 15.46 -11.52
N GLU A 50 -16.82 15.96 -12.74
CA GLU A 50 -18.14 16.22 -13.30
C GLU A 50 -18.97 14.94 -13.41
N GLU A 51 -18.38 13.88 -13.95
CA GLU A 51 -19.05 12.58 -14.13
C GLU A 51 -19.38 11.89 -12.80
N VAL A 52 -18.46 11.94 -11.82
CA VAL A 52 -18.69 11.43 -10.45
C VAL A 52 -19.83 12.17 -9.77
N SER A 53 -19.93 13.49 -9.93
CA SER A 53 -20.99 14.29 -9.30
C SER A 53 -22.40 13.92 -9.78
N ARG A 54 -22.50 13.23 -10.92
CA ARG A 54 -23.75 12.79 -11.56
C ARG A 54 -23.76 11.28 -11.79
N ILE A 55 -23.14 10.52 -10.89
CA ILE A 55 -23.03 9.06 -11.03
C ILE A 55 -24.41 8.42 -11.20
N CYS A 56 -24.56 7.62 -12.24
CA CYS A 56 -25.79 6.93 -12.61
C CYS A 56 -25.47 5.69 -13.46
N PRO A 57 -26.44 4.79 -13.71
CA PRO A 57 -26.19 3.58 -14.48
C PRO A 57 -25.60 3.81 -15.87
N SER A 58 -25.94 4.93 -16.53
CA SER A 58 -25.44 5.23 -17.87
C SER A 58 -23.98 5.68 -17.92
N ASN A 59 -23.41 6.20 -16.83
CA ASN A 59 -22.00 6.62 -16.77
C ASN A 59 -21.14 5.77 -15.82
N ALA A 60 -21.72 4.76 -15.16
CA ALA A 60 -21.01 3.90 -14.21
C ALA A 60 -19.73 3.25 -14.80
N GLU A 61 -19.76 2.74 -16.03
CA GLU A 61 -18.56 2.18 -16.68
C GLU A 61 -17.44 3.23 -16.83
N LEU A 62 -17.81 4.46 -17.19
CA LEU A 62 -16.88 5.56 -17.40
C LEU A 62 -16.27 6.01 -16.07
N VAL A 63 -17.09 6.17 -15.04
CA VAL A 63 -16.62 6.55 -13.70
C VAL A 63 -15.73 5.45 -13.11
N PHE A 64 -16.08 4.17 -13.26
CA PHE A 64 -15.22 3.08 -12.83
C PHE A 64 -13.87 3.07 -13.58
N THR A 65 -13.89 3.21 -14.91
CA THR A 65 -12.66 3.26 -15.72
C THR A 65 -11.79 4.46 -15.34
N GLY A 66 -12.37 5.64 -15.17
CA GLY A 66 -11.67 6.84 -14.73
C GLY A 66 -11.04 6.67 -13.35
N SER A 67 -11.74 6.01 -12.43
CA SER A 67 -11.25 5.70 -11.09
C SER A 67 -10.01 4.79 -11.14
N MET A 68 -10.05 3.74 -11.97
CA MET A 68 -8.89 2.85 -12.16
C MET A 68 -7.70 3.57 -12.79
N LEU A 69 -7.93 4.46 -13.76
CA LEU A 69 -6.86 5.26 -14.37
C LEU A 69 -6.22 6.23 -13.36
N LEU A 70 -6.99 6.80 -12.44
CA LEU A 70 -6.45 7.66 -11.38
C LEU A 70 -5.59 6.87 -10.39
N VAL A 71 -5.98 5.65 -10.02
CA VAL A 71 -5.16 4.76 -9.19
C VAL A 71 -3.86 4.40 -9.90
N GLY A 72 -3.95 3.98 -11.17
CA GLY A 72 -2.77 3.66 -11.97
C GLY A 72 -1.82 4.85 -12.13
N PHE A 73 -2.38 6.05 -12.34
CA PHE A 73 -1.58 7.28 -12.38
C PHE A 73 -0.92 7.57 -11.04
N ALA A 74 -1.64 7.44 -9.92
CA ALA A 74 -1.06 7.67 -8.59
C ALA A 74 0.13 6.73 -8.31
N PHE A 75 0.00 5.44 -8.62
CA PHE A 75 1.11 4.49 -8.47
C PHE A 75 2.31 4.81 -9.36
N ALA A 76 2.06 5.10 -10.63
CA ALA A 76 3.11 5.43 -11.57
C ALA A 76 3.82 6.75 -11.20
N PHE A 77 3.06 7.72 -10.68
CA PHE A 77 3.60 8.99 -10.19
C PHE A 77 4.49 8.81 -8.95
N LEU A 78 4.18 7.87 -8.05
CA LEU A 78 5.07 7.52 -6.94
C LEU A 78 6.46 7.05 -7.43
N SER A 79 6.55 6.42 -8.62
CA SER A 79 7.83 6.01 -9.22
C SER A 79 8.62 7.19 -9.81
N VAL A 80 7.91 8.23 -10.27
CA VAL A 80 8.48 9.36 -11.04
C VAL A 80 8.89 10.53 -10.13
N HIS A 81 8.72 10.40 -8.82
CA HIS A 81 9.00 11.48 -7.86
C HIS A 81 10.46 11.95 -7.80
N ASP A 82 11.42 11.17 -8.33
CA ASP A 82 12.81 11.62 -8.54
C ASP A 82 12.92 12.73 -9.62
N LEU A 83 11.83 13.04 -10.34
CA LEU A 83 11.75 14.06 -11.38
C LEU A 83 10.91 15.30 -10.99
N ASN A 84 10.55 15.48 -9.71
CA ASN A 84 9.84 16.70 -9.29
C ASN A 84 10.83 17.89 -9.24
N PRO A 85 10.75 18.90 -10.14
CA PRO A 85 11.70 20.01 -10.20
C PRO A 85 11.57 20.93 -8.98
N LEU A 86 10.43 20.92 -8.30
CA LEU A 86 10.18 21.69 -7.08
C LEU A 86 11.03 21.21 -5.89
N THR A 87 11.47 19.95 -5.90
CA THR A 87 12.37 19.41 -4.87
C THR A 87 13.81 19.85 -5.13
N ARG A 88 14.26 19.84 -6.40
CA ARG A 88 15.63 20.24 -6.79
C ARG A 88 15.84 21.76 -6.81
N ALA A 89 14.83 22.54 -7.22
CA ALA A 89 14.89 24.01 -7.16
C ALA A 89 14.94 24.56 -5.72
N ALA A 90 14.37 23.83 -4.75
CA ALA A 90 14.52 24.16 -3.33
C ALA A 90 15.94 23.85 -2.81
N GLU A 91 16.63 22.88 -3.41
CA GLU A 91 18.03 22.54 -3.07
C GLU A 91 19.04 23.55 -3.63
N GLU A 92 18.78 24.15 -4.80
CA GLU A 92 19.72 25.11 -5.42
C GLU A 92 19.55 26.58 -4.96
N ILE A 93 18.36 26.96 -4.47
CA ILE A 93 18.10 28.35 -4.02
C ILE A 93 18.36 28.54 -2.51
N SER A 94 18.58 27.44 -1.77
CA SER A 94 18.87 27.47 -0.34
C SER A 94 20.37 27.68 -0.06
N SER A 95 20.70 28.89 0.42
CA SER A 95 21.95 29.30 1.09
C SER A 95 22.74 28.16 1.78
N PRO A 96 24.10 28.19 1.83
CA PRO A 96 24.96 27.09 2.29
C PRO A 96 24.93 26.82 3.81
N MET A 97 23.84 27.17 4.49
CA MET A 97 23.61 26.95 5.92
C MET A 97 22.21 26.38 6.25
N ALA A 98 21.43 25.96 5.26
CA ALA A 98 20.17 25.24 5.49
C ALA A 98 20.43 23.73 5.48
N ASN A 99 20.14 23.06 6.59
CA ASN A 99 20.21 21.60 6.69
C ASN A 99 19.32 20.95 5.60
N PRO A 100 19.86 20.04 4.76
CA PRO A 100 19.14 19.50 3.61
C PRO A 100 18.10 18.41 3.94
N SER A 101 17.56 18.35 5.17
CA SER A 101 16.86 17.13 5.66
C SER A 101 15.35 17.22 5.84
N LEU A 102 14.64 18.22 5.31
CA LEU A 102 13.22 18.44 5.69
C LEU A 102 12.19 18.44 4.55
N THR A 103 12.61 18.32 3.29
CA THR A 103 11.66 18.32 2.15
C THR A 103 11.32 16.93 1.61
N ASN A 104 12.12 15.89 1.91
CA ASN A 104 11.92 14.52 1.41
C ASN A 104 11.14 13.58 2.36
N ASP A 105 10.70 14.08 3.53
CA ASP A 105 10.10 13.26 4.61
C ASP A 105 8.58 13.07 4.50
N THR A 106 7.92 13.63 3.47
CA THR A 106 6.46 13.51 3.35
C THR A 106 6.08 12.16 2.76
N LEU A 107 5.41 11.35 3.57
CA LEU A 107 4.92 10.03 3.16
C LEU A 107 3.63 10.20 2.34
N HIS A 108 3.58 9.62 1.15
CA HIS A 108 2.45 9.81 0.24
C HIS A 108 1.38 8.74 0.50
N ILE A 109 0.41 9.06 1.35
CA ILE A 109 -0.73 8.16 1.65
C ILE A 109 -2.00 8.46 0.81
N ASN A 110 -1.99 9.52 0.01
CA ASN A 110 -3.16 9.98 -0.75
C ASN A 110 -3.77 8.91 -1.66
N TRP A 111 -2.93 8.00 -2.15
CA TRP A 111 -3.36 6.88 -2.99
C TRP A 111 -4.27 5.90 -2.24
N LEU A 112 -4.13 5.75 -0.91
CA LEU A 112 -5.03 4.92 -0.10
C LEU A 112 -6.47 5.45 -0.17
N TYR A 113 -6.62 6.77 -0.07
CA TYR A 113 -7.92 7.42 -0.20
C TYR A 113 -8.49 7.29 -1.62
N LEU A 114 -7.64 7.34 -2.65
CA LEU A 114 -8.07 7.11 -4.04
C LEU A 114 -8.66 5.70 -4.20
N ILE A 115 -7.97 4.65 -3.74
CA ILE A 115 -8.46 3.27 -3.84
C ILE A 115 -9.73 3.06 -3.02
N ARG A 116 -9.80 3.65 -1.82
CA ARG A 116 -11.03 3.62 -1.01
C ARG A 116 -12.20 4.31 -1.72
N GLY A 117 -11.94 5.43 -2.41
CA GLY A 117 -12.92 6.10 -3.26
C GLY A 117 -13.41 5.21 -4.40
N VAL A 118 -12.50 4.49 -5.08
CA VAL A 118 -12.87 3.52 -6.13
C VAL A 118 -13.79 2.44 -5.58
N THR A 119 -13.49 1.91 -4.39
CA THR A 119 -14.32 0.87 -3.75
C THR A 119 -15.74 1.38 -3.47
N SER A 120 -15.90 2.65 -3.08
CA SER A 120 -17.21 3.28 -2.90
C SER A 120 -17.98 3.37 -4.22
N VAL A 121 -17.33 3.80 -5.31
CA VAL A 121 -17.92 3.87 -6.66
C VAL A 121 -18.39 2.47 -7.12
N ILE A 122 -17.57 1.45 -6.89
CA ILE A 122 -17.91 0.06 -7.20
C ILE A 122 -19.15 -0.37 -6.41
N GLY A 123 -19.20 -0.08 -5.11
CA GLY A 123 -20.31 -0.45 -4.23
C GLY A 123 -21.66 0.08 -4.71
N ASP A 124 -21.74 1.38 -5.00
CA ASP A 124 -22.99 2.04 -5.40
C ASP A 124 -23.50 1.56 -6.77
N GLN A 125 -22.58 1.26 -7.70
CA GLN A 125 -22.92 0.86 -9.07
C GLN A 125 -22.69 -0.64 -9.36
N TRP A 126 -22.48 -1.46 -8.32
CA TRP A 126 -22.11 -2.87 -8.46
C TRP A 126 -23.03 -3.65 -9.40
N HIS A 127 -24.34 -3.42 -9.26
CA HIS A 127 -25.35 -4.11 -10.05
C HIS A 127 -25.26 -3.82 -11.55
N VAL A 128 -24.87 -2.59 -11.93
CA VAL A 128 -24.65 -2.19 -13.33
C VAL A 128 -23.32 -2.76 -13.81
N LEU A 129 -22.27 -2.53 -13.02
CA LEU A 129 -20.89 -2.88 -13.29
C LEU A 129 -20.71 -4.40 -13.49
N LYS A 130 -21.38 -5.24 -12.70
CA LYS A 130 -21.34 -6.71 -12.84
C LYS A 130 -22.00 -7.23 -14.13
N THR A 131 -22.89 -6.45 -14.74
CA THR A 131 -23.55 -6.78 -16.02
C THR A 131 -22.91 -6.09 -17.22
N SER A 132 -21.93 -5.22 -16.95
CA SER A 132 -21.26 -4.37 -17.91
C SER A 132 -20.15 -5.11 -18.67
N ARG A 133 -19.53 -4.47 -19.66
CA ARG A 133 -18.34 -5.02 -20.35
C ARG A 133 -17.12 -5.10 -19.43
N LEU A 134 -17.12 -4.32 -18.36
CA LEU A 134 -16.05 -4.28 -17.36
C LEU A 134 -16.19 -5.38 -16.30
N ARG A 135 -17.23 -6.23 -16.40
CA ARG A 135 -17.44 -7.37 -15.51
C ARG A 135 -16.18 -8.20 -15.30
N GLN A 136 -15.38 -8.43 -16.34
CA GLN A 136 -14.16 -9.24 -16.23
C GLN A 136 -13.08 -8.62 -15.34
N ILE A 137 -13.07 -7.29 -15.20
CA ILE A 137 -12.16 -6.56 -14.30
C ILE A 137 -12.67 -6.61 -12.85
N LEU A 138 -14.00 -6.71 -12.67
CA LEU A 138 -14.68 -6.64 -11.37
C LEU A 138 -14.92 -8.00 -10.72
N VAL A 139 -15.14 -9.02 -11.55
CA VAL A 139 -15.32 -10.40 -11.11
C VAL A 139 -13.92 -10.99 -10.90
N SER A 140 -13.27 -10.55 -9.83
CA SER A 140 -12.20 -11.32 -9.23
C SER A 140 -12.78 -12.67 -8.78
N ARG A 141 -12.12 -13.75 -9.18
CA ARG A 141 -12.68 -15.11 -9.14
C ARG A 141 -12.70 -15.78 -7.77
N HIS A 142 -12.28 -15.11 -6.69
CA HIS A 142 -12.12 -15.75 -5.39
C HIS A 142 -12.80 -14.94 -4.28
N SER A 143 -14.12 -15.11 -4.20
CA SER A 143 -14.94 -14.78 -3.03
C SER A 143 -14.49 -15.64 -1.84
N ASP A 144 -13.63 -15.06 -1.01
CA ASP A 144 -13.63 -15.02 0.47
C ASP A 144 -13.87 -16.27 1.35
N GLU A 145 -14.09 -17.48 0.84
CA GLU A 145 -14.48 -18.62 1.73
C GLU A 145 -13.59 -19.87 1.66
N TYR A 146 -12.69 -19.99 0.68
CA TYR A 146 -11.93 -21.24 0.48
C TYR A 146 -10.55 -21.29 1.16
N TRP A 147 -9.99 -20.15 1.55
CA TRP A 147 -8.61 -20.07 2.04
C TRP A 147 -8.45 -20.30 3.56
N GLU A 148 -9.52 -20.13 4.34
CA GLU A 148 -9.45 -20.22 5.82
C GLU A 148 -9.18 -21.64 6.35
N ASN A 149 -9.34 -22.68 5.54
CA ASN A 149 -9.29 -24.08 6.01
C ASN A 149 -7.99 -24.83 5.66
N SER A 150 -7.02 -24.18 5.03
CA SER A 150 -5.79 -24.85 4.61
C SER A 150 -4.67 -24.67 5.63
N SER A 151 -4.45 -25.69 6.45
CA SER A 151 -3.24 -25.85 7.25
C SER A 151 -2.06 -26.16 6.32
N TYR A 152 -1.44 -25.15 5.74
CA TYR A 152 -0.24 -25.36 4.94
C TYR A 152 0.98 -25.51 5.85
N ASP A 153 1.44 -26.76 6.00
CA ASP A 153 2.81 -27.04 6.41
C ASP A 153 3.74 -26.59 5.29
N THR A 154 4.59 -25.61 5.59
CA THR A 154 5.50 -24.94 4.66
C THR A 154 6.59 -25.92 4.19
N SER A 155 6.29 -26.82 3.25
CA SER A 155 7.32 -27.65 2.64
C SER A 155 8.19 -26.78 1.71
N ALA A 156 9.40 -26.44 2.17
CA ALA A 156 10.36 -25.58 1.46
C ALA A 156 10.69 -26.04 0.03
N SER A 157 10.45 -27.31 -0.32
CA SER A 157 10.68 -27.86 -1.66
C SER A 157 9.77 -27.27 -2.75
N ARG A 158 8.55 -26.83 -2.39
CA ARG A 158 7.55 -26.31 -3.35
C ARG A 158 7.79 -24.85 -3.75
N LEU A 159 8.41 -24.06 -2.87
CA LEU A 159 8.74 -22.65 -3.13
C LEU A 159 10.03 -22.45 -3.93
N SER A 160 10.68 -23.54 -4.37
CA SER A 160 11.95 -23.50 -5.13
C SER A 160 11.86 -22.77 -6.48
N ARG A 161 10.64 -22.53 -6.98
CA ARG A 161 10.37 -21.81 -8.23
C ARG A 161 10.05 -20.32 -8.02
N CYS A 162 9.85 -19.89 -6.78
CA CYS A 162 9.56 -18.50 -6.45
C CYS A 162 10.84 -17.66 -6.49
N SER A 163 10.69 -16.36 -6.74
CA SER A 163 11.82 -15.45 -6.68
C SER A 163 12.39 -15.34 -5.26
N PRO A 164 13.67 -14.97 -5.10
CA PRO A 164 14.29 -14.82 -3.78
C PRO A 164 13.51 -13.90 -2.84
N ARG A 165 12.95 -12.79 -3.38
CA ARG A 165 12.11 -11.87 -2.62
C ARG A 165 10.85 -12.54 -2.08
N LEU A 166 10.10 -13.25 -2.93
CA LEU A 166 8.91 -13.99 -2.53
C LEU A 166 9.22 -15.07 -1.49
N LEU A 167 10.33 -15.80 -1.65
CA LEU A 167 10.75 -16.82 -0.70
C LEU A 167 11.06 -16.22 0.69
N LYS A 168 11.80 -15.11 0.73
CA LYS A 168 12.12 -14.40 1.98
C LYS A 168 10.87 -13.83 2.64
N PHE A 169 9.93 -13.31 1.84
CA PHE A 169 8.62 -12.89 2.33
C PHE A 169 7.90 -14.08 3.00
N ALA A 170 7.83 -15.22 2.31
CA ALA A 170 7.11 -16.39 2.82
C ALA A 170 7.68 -16.95 4.13
N GLN A 171 9.00 -16.87 4.32
CA GLN A 171 9.69 -17.34 5.52
C GLN A 171 9.41 -16.49 6.76
N GLY A 172 9.26 -15.17 6.60
CA GLY A 172 9.18 -14.23 7.73
C GLY A 172 7.82 -13.58 7.97
N ALA A 173 6.89 -13.64 7.02
CA ALA A 173 5.60 -12.92 7.07
C ALA A 173 4.83 -13.15 8.39
N ARG A 174 4.63 -14.42 8.78
CA ARG A 174 3.92 -14.76 10.02
C ARG A 174 4.64 -14.26 11.28
N GLN A 175 5.97 -14.42 11.32
CA GLN A 175 6.77 -14.04 12.48
C GLN A 175 6.79 -12.53 12.67
N ALA A 176 6.86 -11.75 11.58
CA ALA A 176 6.82 -10.30 11.62
C ALA A 176 5.51 -9.78 12.21
N VAL A 177 4.36 -10.29 11.75
CA VAL A 177 3.03 -9.92 12.28
C VAL A 177 2.91 -10.25 13.76
N VAL A 178 3.36 -11.45 14.18
CA VAL A 178 3.35 -11.86 15.59
C VAL A 178 4.22 -10.93 16.44
N ALA A 179 5.39 -10.53 15.94
CA ALA A 179 6.31 -9.65 16.67
C ALA A 179 5.73 -8.25 16.89
N ILE A 180 5.14 -7.64 15.86
CA ILE A 180 4.46 -6.32 15.97
C ILE A 180 3.24 -6.40 16.90
N LYS A 181 2.47 -7.49 16.81
CA LYS A 181 1.33 -7.70 17.71
C LYS A 181 1.78 -7.83 19.16
N ALA A 182 2.87 -8.56 19.40
CA ALA A 182 3.41 -8.77 20.74
C ALA A 182 3.93 -7.49 21.38
N SER A 183 4.52 -6.55 20.63
CA SER A 183 4.94 -5.25 21.21
C SER A 183 3.77 -4.39 21.64
N LEU A 184 2.66 -4.40 20.90
CA LEU A 184 1.47 -3.64 21.26
C LEU A 184 0.75 -4.22 22.48
N ASN A 185 0.80 -5.53 22.69
CA ASN A 185 0.26 -6.17 23.90
C ASN A 185 0.94 -5.68 25.20
N VAL A 186 2.18 -5.17 25.14
CA VAL A 186 2.86 -4.61 26.31
C VAL A 186 2.15 -3.34 26.82
N PHE A 187 1.37 -2.68 25.97
CA PHE A 187 0.59 -1.49 26.30
C PHE A 187 -0.85 -1.79 26.69
N GLU A 188 -1.29 -3.05 26.62
CA GLU A 188 -2.58 -3.43 27.15
C GLU A 188 -2.50 -3.35 28.69
N PRO A 189 -3.26 -2.46 29.33
CA PRO A 189 -3.28 -2.41 30.79
C PRO A 189 -3.74 -3.77 31.30
N THR A 190 -2.99 -4.34 32.23
CA THR A 190 -3.28 -5.64 32.86
C THR A 190 -4.75 -5.65 33.26
N ARG A 191 -5.57 -6.38 32.52
CA ARG A 191 -7.03 -6.44 32.73
C ARG A 191 -7.41 -7.36 33.90
N ASP A 192 -6.46 -7.66 34.78
CA ASP A 192 -6.58 -8.54 35.93
C ASP A 192 -6.48 -7.72 37.23
N ASP A 193 -7.64 -7.34 37.75
CA ASP A 193 -8.08 -7.59 39.14
C ASP A 193 -9.22 -6.65 39.55
N ILE A 194 -10.44 -6.97 39.10
CA ILE A 194 -11.62 -6.74 39.94
C ILE A 194 -12.43 -8.04 39.99
N SER A 195 -11.77 -9.11 40.44
CA SER A 195 -12.46 -10.22 41.09
C SER A 195 -12.26 -10.09 42.59
N SER A 196 -13.17 -9.37 43.26
CA SER A 196 -13.54 -9.61 44.66
C SER A 196 -14.78 -8.80 45.06
N CYS A 197 -15.91 -9.51 45.09
CA CYS A 197 -17.07 -9.33 45.96
C CYS A 197 -17.43 -7.90 46.45
N SER A 198 -18.39 -7.25 45.80
CA SER A 198 -19.47 -6.54 46.51
C SER A 198 -20.64 -6.25 45.57
N GLY A 199 -21.83 -6.71 45.95
CA GLY A 199 -23.05 -6.51 45.18
C GLY A 199 -23.56 -5.08 45.24
N THR A 200 -23.64 -4.42 44.07
CA THR A 200 -24.60 -3.33 43.80
C THR A 200 -24.69 -3.12 42.28
N PRO A 201 -25.87 -3.16 41.65
CA PRO A 201 -26.00 -3.04 40.20
C PRO A 201 -26.24 -1.59 39.81
N THR A 202 -25.23 -0.71 39.86
CA THR A 202 -25.28 0.59 39.16
C THR A 202 -23.89 1.17 38.95
N SER A 203 -23.21 0.72 37.90
CA SER A 203 -22.05 1.45 37.38
C SER A 203 -22.13 1.41 35.85
N GLN A 204 -22.39 2.59 35.29
CA GLN A 204 -22.19 2.83 33.85
C GLN A 204 -20.75 2.44 33.50
N PRO A 205 -20.50 1.80 32.35
CA PRO A 205 -19.15 1.56 31.89
C PRO A 205 -18.48 2.92 31.68
N SER A 206 -17.33 3.12 32.36
CA SER A 206 -16.47 4.28 32.13
C SER A 206 -16.17 4.40 30.64
N PRO A 207 -16.17 5.62 30.07
CA PRO A 207 -15.81 5.79 28.67
C PRO A 207 -14.37 5.29 28.47
N SER A 208 -14.21 4.34 27.54
CA SER A 208 -12.91 3.85 27.08
C SER A 208 -12.00 5.05 26.80
N THR A 209 -10.78 5.04 27.34
CA THR A 209 -9.88 6.18 27.15
C THR A 209 -9.52 6.32 25.67
N THR A 210 -9.17 7.53 25.23
CA THR A 210 -8.73 7.77 23.84
C THR A 210 -7.56 6.86 23.43
N SER A 211 -6.72 6.46 24.39
CA SER A 211 -5.61 5.54 24.18
C SER A 211 -6.07 4.11 23.86
N ASP A 212 -7.05 3.59 24.60
CA ASP A 212 -7.60 2.23 24.39
C ASP A 212 -8.15 2.10 22.96
N ARG A 213 -8.88 3.12 22.50
CA ARG A 213 -9.44 3.16 21.15
C ARG A 213 -8.38 3.18 20.05
N VAL A 214 -7.23 3.82 20.30
CA VAL A 214 -6.11 3.84 19.35
C VAL A 214 -5.43 2.48 19.30
N ILE A 215 -5.22 1.83 20.44
CA ILE A 215 -4.62 0.48 20.51
C ILE A 215 -5.54 -0.55 19.83
N ASP A 216 -6.86 -0.51 20.10
CA ASP A 216 -7.86 -1.35 19.43
C ASP A 216 -7.81 -1.18 17.91
N THR A 217 -7.63 0.06 17.44
CA THR A 217 -7.48 0.38 16.01
C THR A 217 -6.21 -0.26 15.43
N HIS A 218 -5.09 -0.28 16.16
CA HIS A 218 -3.87 -0.95 15.70
C HIS A 218 -4.06 -2.46 15.62
N PHE A 219 -4.71 -3.08 16.62
CA PHE A 219 -5.01 -4.50 16.57
C PHE A 219 -5.94 -4.88 15.41
N GLU A 220 -6.96 -4.05 15.14
CA GLU A 220 -7.83 -4.20 13.98
C GLU A 220 -7.02 -4.19 12.68
N THR A 221 -6.16 -3.18 12.51
CA THR A 221 -5.32 -3.06 11.32
C THR A 221 -4.33 -4.21 11.18
N ILE A 222 -3.71 -4.67 12.27
CA ILE A 222 -2.79 -5.82 12.25
C ILE A 222 -3.51 -7.10 11.84
N ARG A 223 -4.76 -7.28 12.25
CA ARG A 223 -5.55 -8.44 11.80
C ARG A 223 -5.81 -8.39 10.29
N LYS A 224 -6.03 -7.20 9.73
CA LYS A 224 -6.13 -7.02 8.27
C LYS A 224 -4.81 -7.34 7.58
N LEU A 225 -3.69 -6.90 8.15
CA LEU A 225 -2.35 -7.23 7.66
C LEU A 225 -2.11 -8.75 7.67
N ASP A 226 -2.45 -9.42 8.78
CA ASP A 226 -2.34 -10.87 8.93
C ASP A 226 -3.16 -11.62 7.87
N TYR A 227 -4.40 -11.19 7.65
CA TYR A 227 -5.26 -11.72 6.59
C TYR A 227 -4.63 -11.55 5.20
N VAL A 228 -4.09 -10.38 4.88
CA VAL A 228 -3.42 -10.13 3.59
C VAL A 228 -2.20 -11.02 3.41
N TYR A 229 -1.36 -11.13 4.44
CA TYR A 229 -0.19 -12.00 4.42
C TYR A 229 -0.59 -13.46 4.22
N HIS A 230 -1.61 -13.92 4.95
CA HIS A 230 -2.15 -15.27 4.81
C HIS A 230 -2.66 -15.54 3.39
N ARG A 231 -3.36 -14.57 2.79
CA ARG A 231 -3.88 -14.66 1.43
C ARG A 231 -2.76 -14.78 0.41
N ILE A 232 -1.73 -13.94 0.49
CA ILE A 232 -0.55 -13.98 -0.39
C ILE A 232 0.15 -15.34 -0.28
N LEU A 233 0.38 -15.82 0.95
CA LEU A 233 0.98 -17.13 1.19
C LEU A 233 0.17 -18.27 0.57
N SER A 234 -1.17 -18.16 0.61
CA SER A 234 -2.07 -19.15 0.03
C SER A 234 -1.99 -19.15 -1.50
N VAL A 235 -1.99 -17.97 -2.13
CA VAL A 235 -1.78 -17.81 -3.58
C VAL A 235 -0.44 -18.43 -3.99
N MET A 236 0.64 -18.15 -3.25
CA MET A 236 1.95 -18.75 -3.51
C MET A 236 1.95 -20.28 -3.39
N HIS A 237 1.18 -20.84 -2.46
CA HIS A 237 1.10 -22.29 -2.30
C HIS A 237 0.33 -22.96 -3.44
N CYS A 238 -0.77 -22.37 -3.89
CA CYS A 238 -1.53 -22.88 -5.04
C CYS A 238 -0.73 -22.77 -6.34
N ALA A 239 -0.08 -21.63 -6.57
CA ALA A 239 0.78 -21.39 -7.73
C ALA A 239 1.89 -22.44 -7.89
N THR A 240 2.41 -22.95 -6.77
CA THR A 240 3.47 -23.96 -6.78
C THR A 240 2.95 -25.40 -6.90
N SER A 241 1.64 -25.60 -6.74
CA SER A 241 0.98 -26.92 -6.76
C SER A 241 0.25 -27.20 -8.08
N GLU A 242 -0.19 -26.17 -8.81
CA GLU A 242 -1.06 -26.32 -9.98
C GLU A 242 -0.34 -26.03 -11.31
N THR A 243 -0.81 -26.65 -12.39
CA THR A 243 -0.47 -26.29 -13.79
C THR A 243 -1.28 -25.08 -14.27
N SER A 244 -1.63 -24.17 -13.37
CA SER A 244 -2.29 -22.90 -13.71
C SER A 244 -1.34 -22.06 -14.56
N THR A 245 -1.90 -21.23 -15.45
CA THR A 245 -1.04 -20.36 -16.25
C THR A 245 -0.41 -19.30 -15.35
N ASP A 246 0.86 -18.95 -15.59
CA ASP A 246 1.57 -17.91 -14.81
C ASP A 246 0.77 -16.59 -14.70
N LYS A 247 -0.08 -16.31 -15.70
CA LYS A 247 -0.99 -15.16 -15.74
C LYS A 247 -2.12 -15.21 -14.71
N GLU A 248 -2.70 -16.39 -14.43
CA GLU A 248 -3.76 -16.54 -13.43
C GLU A 248 -3.20 -16.34 -12.02
N ILE A 249 -2.03 -16.92 -11.76
CA ILE A 249 -1.28 -16.72 -10.51
C ILE A 249 -0.97 -15.25 -10.30
N GLN A 250 -0.47 -14.56 -11.34
CA GLN A 250 -0.16 -13.14 -11.27
C GLN A 250 -1.39 -12.29 -10.99
N LEU A 251 -2.55 -12.61 -11.59
CA LEU A 251 -3.81 -11.90 -11.32
C LEU A 251 -4.29 -12.08 -9.87
N ASP A 252 -4.21 -13.30 -9.34
CA ASP A 252 -4.55 -13.57 -7.94
C ASP A 252 -3.56 -12.88 -6.99
N PHE A 253 -2.30 -12.76 -7.40
CA PHE A 253 -1.27 -12.06 -6.64
C PHE A 253 -1.49 -10.55 -6.64
N GLU A 254 -1.80 -9.95 -7.79
CA GLU A 254 -2.15 -8.53 -7.92
C GLU A 254 -3.41 -8.18 -7.12
N GLU A 255 -4.43 -9.03 -7.14
CA GLU A 255 -5.65 -8.81 -6.39
C GLU A 255 -5.43 -8.93 -4.87
N ALA A 256 -4.67 -9.95 -4.43
CA ALA A 256 -4.31 -10.13 -3.03
C ALA A 256 -3.43 -8.97 -2.52
N ALA A 257 -2.53 -8.46 -3.37
CA ALA A 257 -1.54 -7.46 -2.97
C ALA A 257 -2.02 -6.01 -3.08
N ILE A 258 -2.79 -5.65 -4.12
CA ILE A 258 -2.98 -4.23 -4.50
C ILE A 258 -4.39 -3.74 -4.17
N LEU A 259 -5.42 -4.55 -4.42
CA LEU A 259 -6.80 -4.06 -4.47
C LEU A 259 -7.60 -4.30 -3.18
N SER A 260 -7.23 -5.33 -2.41
CA SER A 260 -8.10 -5.81 -1.32
C SER A 260 -7.94 -5.03 0.00
N TRP A 261 -6.71 -4.65 0.37
CA TRP A 261 -6.44 -4.14 1.70
C TRP A 261 -6.67 -2.63 1.90
N PRO A 262 -6.42 -1.72 0.94
CA PRO A 262 -6.54 -0.28 1.20
C PRO A 262 -7.96 0.13 1.58
N GLY A 263 -8.97 -0.50 0.97
CA GLY A 263 -10.39 -0.29 1.30
C GLY A 263 -10.80 -0.85 2.67
N SER A 264 -10.03 -1.81 3.21
CA SER A 264 -10.31 -2.48 4.48
C SER A 264 -9.74 -1.77 5.72
N LEU A 265 -8.88 -0.76 5.50
CA LEU A 265 -8.21 -0.06 6.59
C LEU A 265 -9.17 0.81 7.42
N PRO A 266 -9.12 0.74 8.76
CA PRO A 266 -9.92 1.62 9.62
C PRO A 266 -9.61 3.09 9.37
N SER A 267 -10.64 3.94 9.31
CA SER A 267 -10.44 5.40 9.15
C SER A 267 -9.63 6.01 10.30
N ALA A 268 -9.77 5.45 11.51
CA ALA A 268 -8.98 5.89 12.68
C ALA A 268 -7.48 5.58 12.53
N PHE A 269 -7.12 4.53 11.79
CA PHE A 269 -5.73 4.21 11.48
C PHE A 269 -5.16 5.17 10.43
N LEU A 270 -5.93 5.48 9.38
CA LEU A 270 -5.50 6.50 8.40
C LEU A 270 -5.27 7.85 9.06
N ALA A 271 -6.19 8.24 9.96
CA ALA A 271 -6.03 9.45 10.75
C ALA A 271 -4.81 9.41 11.69
N SER A 272 -4.30 8.24 12.10
CA SER A 272 -3.08 8.15 12.94
C SER A 272 -1.80 8.34 12.13
N LEU A 273 -1.82 8.02 10.84
CA LEU A 273 -0.71 8.25 9.90
C LEU A 273 -0.52 9.74 9.57
N GLU A 274 -1.60 10.52 9.57
CA GLU A 274 -1.58 11.96 9.25
C GLU A 274 -1.16 12.86 10.42
N ARG A 275 -1.04 12.29 11.62
CA ARG A 275 -0.72 13.07 12.80
C ARG A 275 0.73 13.53 12.75
N SER A 276 0.95 14.77 13.17
CA SER A 276 2.31 15.32 13.32
C SER A 276 3.00 14.86 14.61
N ASP A 277 2.32 14.11 15.48
CA ASP A 277 2.90 13.65 16.74
C ASP A 277 3.79 12.41 16.54
N ARG A 278 5.09 12.62 16.64
CA ARG A 278 6.12 11.57 16.56
C ARG A 278 6.21 10.75 17.85
N ASN A 279 5.08 10.19 18.29
CA ASN A 279 5.02 9.33 19.46
C ASN A 279 5.20 7.84 19.07
N TYR A 280 5.35 6.99 20.08
CA TYR A 280 5.57 5.55 19.89
C TYR A 280 4.44 4.84 19.10
N LEU A 281 3.17 5.26 19.28
CA LEU A 281 2.03 4.70 18.55
C LEU A 281 2.01 5.15 17.08
N HIS A 282 2.41 6.37 16.79
CA HIS A 282 2.63 6.83 15.42
C HIS A 282 3.74 6.02 14.74
N GLY A 283 4.84 5.74 15.46
CA GLY A 283 5.86 4.79 15.01
C GLY A 283 5.31 3.41 14.67
N HIS A 284 4.40 2.87 15.48
CA HIS A 284 3.69 1.62 15.16
C HIS A 284 2.81 1.75 13.91
N SER A 285 2.10 2.87 13.74
CA SER A 285 1.31 3.13 12.54
C SER A 285 2.18 3.10 11.29
N LEU A 286 3.36 3.73 11.33
CA LEU A 286 4.34 3.74 10.24
C LEU A 286 4.90 2.35 9.94
N VAL A 287 5.28 1.58 10.96
CA VAL A 287 5.73 0.18 10.80
C VAL A 287 4.64 -0.65 10.12
N ILE A 288 3.42 -0.62 10.63
CA ILE A 288 2.29 -1.36 10.05
C ILE A 288 2.07 -0.95 8.58
N LEU A 289 2.16 0.34 8.27
CA LEU A 289 2.05 0.84 6.89
C LEU A 289 3.17 0.31 5.99
N ALA A 290 4.43 0.31 6.45
CA ALA A 290 5.54 -0.27 5.69
C ALA A 290 5.32 -1.76 5.40
N HIS A 291 4.74 -2.49 6.33
CA HIS A 291 4.37 -3.89 6.13
C HIS A 291 3.28 -4.11 5.07
N PHE A 292 2.34 -3.17 4.94
CA PHE A 292 1.40 -3.15 3.81
C PHE A 292 2.06 -2.73 2.50
N TYR A 293 2.98 -1.76 2.53
CA TYR A 293 3.73 -1.36 1.34
C TYR A 293 4.61 -2.50 0.83
N LEU A 294 5.16 -3.31 1.73
CA LEU A 294 5.98 -4.46 1.38
C LEU A 294 5.23 -5.43 0.47
N VAL A 295 3.93 -5.61 0.70
CA VAL A 295 3.06 -6.44 -0.14
C VAL A 295 3.03 -5.94 -1.59
N ASN A 296 2.95 -4.63 -1.80
CA ASN A 296 2.96 -4.06 -3.14
C ASN A 296 4.32 -4.27 -3.86
N THR A 297 5.43 -4.35 -3.11
CA THR A 297 6.77 -4.63 -3.69
C THR A 297 6.94 -6.06 -4.21
N LEU A 298 5.98 -6.94 -3.90
CA LEU A 298 5.99 -8.32 -4.37
C LEU A 298 5.39 -8.45 -5.78
N VAL A 299 4.69 -7.43 -6.26
CA VAL A 299 4.05 -7.46 -7.58
C VAL A 299 5.01 -6.92 -8.63
N ASP A 300 5.28 -7.73 -9.64
CA ASP A 300 6.07 -7.33 -10.81
C ASP A 300 5.22 -6.56 -11.83
N ALA A 301 4.87 -5.32 -11.48
CA ALA A 301 4.14 -4.41 -12.34
C ALA A 301 4.93 -3.12 -12.60
N TRP A 302 5.06 -2.75 -13.88
CA TRP A 302 5.86 -1.59 -14.29
C TRP A 302 5.44 -0.29 -13.58
N TYR A 303 4.16 -0.10 -13.27
CA TYR A 303 3.65 1.13 -12.64
C TYR A 303 3.83 1.15 -11.11
N MET A 304 4.30 0.07 -10.49
CA MET A 304 4.61 0.01 -9.05
C MET A 304 6.09 -0.20 -8.76
N ASN A 305 6.84 -0.70 -9.73
CA ASN A 305 8.25 -1.01 -9.58
C ASN A 305 9.05 0.19 -9.05
N GLY A 306 9.67 0.04 -7.86
CA GLY A 306 10.48 1.06 -7.20
C GLY A 306 9.69 2.07 -6.36
N SER A 307 8.38 2.23 -6.58
CA SER A 307 7.54 3.20 -5.85
C SER A 307 7.49 2.87 -4.36
N PHE A 308 7.08 1.64 -4.03
CA PHE A 308 6.86 1.23 -2.65
C PHE A 308 8.16 0.94 -1.91
N GLU A 309 9.22 0.52 -2.62
CA GLU A 309 10.55 0.44 -2.04
C GLU A 309 11.07 1.80 -1.59
N SER A 310 10.78 2.87 -2.35
CA SER A 310 11.12 4.25 -1.96
C SER A 310 10.34 4.68 -0.72
N GLU A 311 9.03 4.41 -0.68
CA GLU A 311 8.21 4.74 0.47
C GLU A 311 8.61 3.97 1.74
N ILE A 312 9.00 2.69 1.65
CA ILE A 312 9.48 1.93 2.82
C ILE A 312 10.84 2.47 3.31
N ARG A 313 11.70 2.95 2.42
CA ARG A 313 12.94 3.65 2.80
C ARG A 313 12.65 4.95 3.55
N LYS A 314 11.66 5.74 3.09
CA LYS A 314 11.18 6.93 3.82
C LYS A 314 10.65 6.57 5.20
N VAL A 315 9.82 5.52 5.30
CA VAL A 315 9.36 5.02 6.61
C VAL A 315 10.53 4.66 7.51
N SER A 316 11.52 3.93 6.99
CA SER A 316 12.71 3.54 7.76
C SER A 316 13.44 4.77 8.32
N ALA A 317 13.66 5.79 7.49
CA ALA A 317 14.29 7.05 7.93
C ALA A 317 13.45 7.78 9.01
N LEU A 318 12.12 7.79 8.87
CA LEU A 318 11.22 8.37 9.87
C LEU A 318 11.31 7.59 11.20
N ILE A 319 11.34 6.26 11.16
CA ILE A 319 11.50 5.40 12.34
C ILE A 319 12.85 5.61 13.02
N ASP A 320 13.93 5.67 12.25
CA ASP A 320 15.27 5.92 12.78
C ASP A 320 15.35 7.29 13.49
N SER A 321 14.62 8.29 13.01
CA SER A 321 14.51 9.60 13.67
C SER A 321 13.83 9.55 15.04
N LEU A 322 13.06 8.49 15.34
CA LEU A 322 12.44 8.28 16.66
C LEU A 322 13.42 7.70 17.68
N ASN A 323 14.59 7.21 17.26
CA ASN A 323 15.59 6.54 18.11
C ASN A 323 15.03 5.37 18.95
N ASP A 324 13.99 4.69 18.45
CA ASP A 324 13.39 3.55 19.13
C ASP A 324 13.93 2.24 18.53
N THR A 325 14.73 1.52 19.33
CA THR A 325 15.38 0.29 18.88
C THR A 325 14.41 -0.82 18.52
N GLN A 326 13.23 -0.85 19.13
CA GLN A 326 12.23 -1.87 18.86
C GLN A 326 11.53 -1.60 17.52
N LEU A 327 11.15 -0.35 17.27
CA LEU A 327 10.57 0.07 15.99
C LEU A 327 11.57 -0.14 14.84
N SER A 328 12.84 0.24 15.01
CA SER A 328 13.86 -0.02 14.00
C SER A 328 14.06 -1.52 13.75
N ALA A 329 13.95 -2.37 14.79
CA ALA A 329 14.03 -3.83 14.63
C ALA A 329 12.89 -4.39 13.75
N PHE A 330 11.69 -3.82 13.82
CA PHE A 330 10.58 -4.23 12.93
C PHE A 330 10.83 -3.89 11.46
N MET A 331 11.63 -2.86 11.17
CA MET A 331 11.98 -2.47 9.80
C MET A 331 13.10 -3.31 9.18
N LEU A 332 13.84 -4.11 9.96
CA LEU A 332 14.93 -4.95 9.43
C LEU A 332 14.42 -5.96 8.39
N TRP A 333 13.37 -6.70 8.72
CA TRP A 333 12.86 -7.74 7.81
C TRP A 333 12.26 -7.20 6.50
N PRO A 334 11.41 -6.14 6.50
CA PRO A 334 10.98 -5.51 5.27
C PRO A 334 12.15 -5.05 4.38
N ASN A 335 13.19 -4.46 4.98
CA ASN A 335 14.39 -4.03 4.26
C ASN A 335 15.17 -5.22 3.66
N GLU A 336 15.30 -6.33 4.40
CA GLU A 336 15.90 -7.56 3.88
C GLU A 336 15.11 -8.12 2.68
N VAL A 337 13.78 -8.18 2.76
CA VAL A 337 12.93 -8.66 1.66
C VAL A 337 13.13 -7.79 0.41
N MET A 338 13.10 -6.46 0.53
CA MET A 338 13.27 -5.54 -0.60
C MET A 338 14.67 -5.61 -1.24
N SER A 339 15.70 -5.93 -0.47
CA SER A 339 17.07 -6.06 -1.00
C SER A 339 17.25 -7.24 -1.97
N LEU A 340 16.28 -8.16 -2.01
CA LEU A 340 16.32 -9.32 -2.87
C LEU A 340 15.61 -9.05 -4.21
N PRO A 341 16.08 -9.67 -5.31
CA PRO A 341 15.47 -9.51 -6.62
C PRO A 341 14.08 -10.16 -6.68
N LEU A 342 13.18 -9.50 -7.42
CA LEU A 342 11.82 -10.00 -7.67
C LEU A 342 11.77 -10.98 -8.86
N ALA A 343 12.73 -10.94 -9.78
CA ALA A 343 12.84 -11.87 -10.90
C ALA A 343 13.55 -13.18 -10.49
N CYS A 344 13.09 -14.31 -11.03
CA CYS A 344 13.84 -15.56 -10.96
C CYS A 344 15.03 -15.47 -11.92
N THR A 345 16.25 -15.41 -11.40
CA THR A 345 17.46 -15.62 -12.19
C THR A 345 17.54 -17.10 -12.55
N PHE A 346 17.22 -17.45 -13.80
CA PHE A 346 17.40 -18.79 -14.35
C PHE A 346 18.77 -18.95 -14.99
#